data_AF-A0A1J5Q3N0-F1
#
_entry.id   AF-A0A1J5Q3N0-F1
#
_cell.length_a   1.000
_cell.length_b   1.000
_cell.length_c   1.000
_cell.angle_alpha   90.00
_cell.angle_beta   90.00
_cell.angle_gamma   90.00
#
_symmetry.space_group_name_H-M   'P 1'
#
loop_
_entity.id
_entity.type
_entity.pdbx_description
1 polymer ?
#
loop_
_entity_poly.entity_id
_entity_poly.type
_entity_poly.pdbx_seq_one_letter_code
_entity_poly.pdbx_strand_id
1 'polypeptide(L)' 'MVALGQWDEFRLHVRAALTEGGFTPDDIKEILLQQAIYCGVPAANHAVKEASAIIGELGLLKG' A
#
# COMPACT_ATOMS: atom_id res chain seq x y z
N MET A 1 -7.19 1.94 6.53
CA MET A 1 -6.66 0.90 7.45
C MET A 1 -5.28 1.18 8.01
N VAL A 2 -4.41 1.91 7.29
CA VAL A 2 -3.07 2.31 7.78
C VAL A 2 -3.14 3.03 9.15
N ALA A 3 -4.01 4.04 9.28
CA ALA A 3 -4.20 4.76 10.55
C ALA A 3 -4.64 3.87 11.73
N LEU A 4 -5.27 2.73 11.45
CA LEU A 4 -5.81 1.81 12.45
C LEU A 4 -4.88 0.60 12.70
N GLY A 5 -3.78 0.48 11.95
CA GLY A 5 -2.89 -0.68 12.01
C GLY A 5 -3.55 -2.00 11.61
N GLN A 6 -4.61 -1.96 10.80
CA GLN A 6 -5.35 -3.16 10.36
C GLN A 6 -4.71 -3.73 9.08
N TRP A 7 -3.63 -4.50 9.24
CA TRP A 7 -2.76 -4.89 8.14
C TRP A 7 -3.33 -5.97 7.22
N ASP A 8 -4.12 -6.89 7.75
CA ASP A 8 -4.75 -7.96 6.96
C ASP A 8 -5.72 -7.37 5.93
N GLU A 9 -6.60 -6.48 6.38
CA GLU A 9 -7.48 -5.69 5.52
C GLU A 9 -6.68 -4.80 4.56
N PHE A 10 -5.59 -4.17 5.03
CA PHE A 10 -4.75 -3.32 4.18
C PHE A 10 -4.22 -4.09 2.97
N ARG A 11 -3.68 -5.30 3.18
CA ARG A 11 -3.19 -6.15 2.08
C ARG A 11 -4.31 -6.54 1.12
N LEU A 12 -5.49 -6.90 1.64
CA LEU A 12 -6.66 -7.25 0.83
C LEU A 12 -7.04 -6.10 -0.12
N HIS A 13 -7.17 -4.89 0.40
CA HIS A 13 -7.56 -3.74 -0.41
C HIS A 13 -6.45 -3.23 -1.35
N VAL A 14 -5.17 -3.34 -0.97
CA VAL A 14 -4.07 -3.02 -1.90
C VAL A 14 -4.13 -3.95 -3.11
N ARG A 15 -4.33 -5.26 -2.91
CA ARG A 15 -4.50 -6.19 -4.01
C ARG A 15 -5.69 -5.80 -4.88
N ALA A 16 -6.87 -5.62 -4.28
CA ALA A 16 -8.08 -5.26 -5.01
C ALA A 16 -7.93 -3.94 -5.78
N ALA A 17 -7.28 -2.93 -5.18
CA ALA A 17 -7.01 -1.66 -5.85
C ALA A 17 -6.17 -1.84 -7.13
N LEU A 18 -5.15 -2.71 -7.08
CA LEU A 18 -4.26 -2.99 -8.20
C LEU A 18 -4.87 -3.92 -9.27
N THR A 19 -5.74 -4.85 -8.88
CA THR A 19 -6.30 -5.85 -9.81
C THR A 19 -7.66 -5.45 -10.40
N GLU A 20 -8.47 -4.71 -9.64
CA GLU A 20 -9.87 -4.40 -9.99
C GLU A 20 -10.16 -2.89 -9.93
N GLY A 21 -9.47 -2.17 -9.05
CA GLY A 21 -9.69 -0.74 -8.83
C GLY A 21 -9.06 0.19 -9.86
N GLY A 22 -8.23 -0.33 -10.78
CA GLY A 22 -7.54 0.45 -11.80
C GLY A 22 -6.40 1.33 -11.27
N PHE A 23 -5.95 1.11 -10.03
CA PHE A 23 -4.80 1.82 -9.46
C PHE A 23 -3.49 1.22 -9.96
N THR A 24 -2.48 2.06 -10.07
CA THR A 24 -1.11 1.66 -10.36
C THR A 24 -0.27 1.57 -9.07
N PRO A 25 0.88 0.88 -9.08
CA PRO A 25 1.83 0.91 -7.97
C PRO A 25 2.26 2.33 -7.57
N ASP A 26 2.35 3.24 -8.54
CA ASP A 26 2.72 4.64 -8.30
C ASP A 26 1.59 5.38 -7.56
N ASP A 27 0.32 5.12 -7.86
CA ASP A 27 -0.82 5.68 -7.10
C ASP A 27 -0.80 5.22 -5.64
N ILE A 28 -0.54 3.93 -5.41
CA ILE A 28 -0.41 3.39 -4.04
C ILE A 28 0.72 4.08 -3.28
N LYS A 29 1.88 4.27 -3.94
CA LYS A 29 3.02 4.97 -3.34
C LYS A 29 2.64 6.40 -2.92
N GLU A 30 1.99 7.18 -3.78
CA GLU A 30 1.58 8.55 -3.47
C GLU A 30 0.60 8.62 -2.29
N ILE A 31 -0.35 7.68 -2.22
CA ILE A 31 -1.26 7.57 -1.07
C ILE A 31 -0.47 7.29 0.22
N LEU A 32 0.48 6.37 0.19
CA LEU A 32 1.28 6.03 1.38
C LEU A 32 2.20 7.18 1.81
N LEU A 33 2.69 8.00 0.88
CA LEU A 33 3.41 9.23 1.21
C LEU A 33 2.52 10.22 1.97
N GLN A 34 1.26 10.39 1.54
CA GLN A 34 0.29 11.20 2.29
C GLN A 34 0.00 10.60 3.67
N GLN A 35 -0.10 9.28 3.79
CA GLN A 35 -0.27 8.63 5.10
C GLN A 35 0.91 8.86 6.05
N ALA A 36 2.14 9.06 5.56
CA ALA A 36 3.28 9.40 6.43
C ALA A 36 3.08 10.72 7.18
N ILE A 37 2.38 11.67 6.56
CA ILE A 37 2.07 12.98 7.14
C ILE A 37 0.91 12.89 8.13
N TYR A 38 -0.15 12.15 7.79
CA TYR A 38 -1.39 12.14 8.58
C TYR A 38 -1.45 11.02 9.62
N CYS A 39 -0.71 9.93 9.42
CA CYS A 39 -0.68 8.76 10.30
C CYS A 39 0.72 8.51 10.90
N GLY A 40 1.71 9.32 10.53
CA GLY A 40 3.07 9.22 10.99
C GLY A 40 3.94 8.26 10.16
N VAL A 41 5.22 8.58 10.10
CA VAL A 41 6.23 7.81 9.35
C VAL A 41 6.28 6.33 9.74
N PRO A 42 6.17 5.92 11.02
CA PRO A 42 6.20 4.50 11.37
C PRO A 42 5.07 3.69 10.74
N ALA A 43 3.84 4.20 10.75
CA ALA A 43 2.68 3.52 10.17
C ALA A 43 2.78 3.43 8.64
N ALA A 44 3.15 4.54 7.99
CA ALA A 44 3.34 4.57 6.54
C ALA A 44 4.48 3.67 6.08
N ASN A 45 5.59 3.60 6.82
CA ASN A 45 6.71 2.71 6.49
C ASN A 45 6.30 1.23 6.56
N HIS A 46 5.51 0.85 7.56
CA HIS A 46 4.93 -0.49 7.61
C HIS A 46 4.02 -0.75 6.42
N ALA A 47 3.14 0.19 6.09
CA ALA A 47 2.26 0.09 4.93
C ALA A 47 3.01 -0.06 3.60
N VAL A 48 4.15 0.64 3.43
CA VAL A 48 5.01 0.49 2.24
C VAL A 48 5.54 -0.93 2.14
N LYS A 49 6.06 -1.51 3.23
CA LYS A 49 6.54 -2.89 3.24
C LYS A 49 5.45 -3.88 2.82
N GLU A 50 4.26 -3.75 3.40
CA GLU A 50 3.12 -4.62 3.11
C GLU A 50 2.64 -4.45 1.65
N ALA A 51 2.55 -3.22 1.16
CA ALA A 51 2.17 -2.95 -0.23
C ALA A 51 3.21 -3.48 -1.23
N SER A 52 4.50 -3.31 -0.96
CA SER A 52 5.58 -3.84 -1.79
C SER A 52 5.53 -5.36 -1.90
N ALA A 53 5.17 -6.08 -0.84
CA ALA A 53 4.98 -7.53 -0.90
C ALA A 53 3.86 -7.90 -1.88
N ILE A 54 2.70 -7.25 -1.79
CA ILE A 54 1.59 -7.47 -2.71
C ILE A 54 1.96 -7.12 -4.16
N ILE A 55 2.61 -5.98 -4.38
CA ILE A 55 3.08 -5.55 -5.70
C ILE A 55 4.07 -6.58 -6.29
N GLY A 56 4.95 -7.14 -5.45
CA GLY A 56 5.89 -8.21 -5.84
C GLY A 56 5.18 -9.50 -6.22
N GLU A 57 4.21 -9.95 -5.43
CA GLU A 57 3.39 -11.14 -5.73
C GLU A 57 2.61 -10.99 -7.04
N LEU A 58 2.17 -9.78 -7.37
CA LEU A 58 1.47 -9.47 -8.63
C LEU A 58 2.41 -9.26 -9.82
N GLY A 59 3.73 -9.27 -9.61
CA GLY A 59 4.71 -9.04 -10.67
C GLY A 59 4.74 -7.59 -11.18
N LEU A 60 4.36 -6.62 -10.35
CA LEU A 60 4.21 -5.20 -10.71
C LEU A 60 5.41 -4.34 -10.25
N LEU A 61 6.48 -4.94 -9.74
CA LEU A 61 7.69 -4.21 -9.37
C LEU A 61 8.43 -3.75 -10.63
N LYS A 62 8.68 -2.44 -10.74
CA LYS A 62 9.62 -1.90 -11.72
C LYS A 62 11.04 -2.25 -11.24
N GLY A 63 11.83 -2.90 -12.10
CA GLY A 63 13.23 -3.23 -11.84
C GLY A 63 14.14 -2.02 -11.75
#